data_AF-A0A9E5FUS3-F1
#
_entry.id   AF-A0A9E5FUS3-F1
#
_cell.length_a   1.000
_cell.length_b   1.000
_cell.length_c   1.000
_cell.angle_alpha   90.00
_cell.angle_beta   90.00
_cell.angle_gamma   90.00
#
_symmetry.space_group_name_H-M   'P 1'
#
loop_
_entity.id
_entity.type
_entity.pdbx_description
1 polymer ?
#
loop_
_entity_poly.entity_id
_entity_poly.type
_entity_poly.pdbx_seq_one_letter_code
_entity_poly.pdbx_strand_id
1 'polypeptide(L)'
;MNITLHWHTEPLLLMVVVGVSWLYALACGPWRRQLAPDLKSYPLWPSVRFHLGVLVAYLAVGSPLDQLGEGFLFTAHMVQHMLLIYVTAPLIVSGIPPEMLDPFLEARPRLTRVLRVLVHPLFAGLIFNLSFSVWHFPELYELALRNRTVHIIEHWMMF
;
A
#
# COMPACT_ATOMS: atom_id res chain seq x y z
N MET A 1 21.61 24.60 -4.86
CA MET A 1 20.22 24.16 -5.14
C MET A 1 19.55 23.95 -3.79
N ASN A 2 18.46 24.64 -3.48
CA ASN A 2 17.80 24.54 -2.17
C ASN A 2 16.92 23.30 -2.13
N ILE A 3 17.20 22.38 -1.20
CA ILE A 3 16.34 21.22 -0.94
C ILE A 3 15.18 21.71 -0.09
N THR A 4 13.97 21.68 -0.63
CA THR A 4 12.77 22.09 0.08
C THR A 4 12.28 20.96 0.97
N LEU A 5 12.74 20.84 2.22
CA LEU A 5 12.30 19.78 3.16
C LEU A 5 10.83 19.90 3.65
N HIS A 6 9.93 20.40 2.81
CA HIS A 6 8.52 20.52 3.11
C HIS A 6 7.81 19.17 2.96
N TRP A 7 6.81 18.95 3.80
CA TRP A 7 5.96 17.78 3.71
C TRP A 7 4.96 17.94 2.57
N HIS A 8 4.82 16.93 1.73
CA HIS A 8 3.82 16.92 0.68
C HIS A 8 2.46 16.60 1.27
N THR A 9 1.66 17.65 1.49
CA THR A 9 0.24 17.55 1.85
C THR A 9 -0.64 17.56 0.60
N GLU A 10 -0.26 16.75 -0.40
CA GLU A 10 -1.07 16.53 -1.59
C GLU A 10 -2.50 16.11 -1.15
N PRO A 11 -3.54 16.85 -1.55
CA PRO A 11 -4.90 16.57 -1.07
C PRO A 11 -5.33 15.14 -1.35
N LEU A 12 -4.91 14.58 -2.49
CA LEU A 12 -5.20 13.20 -2.86
C LEU A 12 -4.58 12.19 -1.88
N LEU A 13 -3.30 12.39 -1.51
CA LEU A 13 -2.61 11.51 -0.56
C LEU A 13 -3.32 11.52 0.79
N LEU A 14 -3.64 12.72 1.31
CA LEU A 14 -4.35 12.85 2.59
C LEU A 14 -5.75 12.25 2.53
N MET A 15 -6.50 12.46 1.44
CA MET A 15 -7.81 11.85 1.25
C MET A 15 -7.75 10.32 1.24
N VAL A 16 -6.74 9.73 0.60
CA VAL A 16 -6.54 8.28 0.57
C VAL A 16 -6.16 7.75 1.96
N VAL A 17 -5.18 8.36 2.62
CA VAL A 17 -4.70 7.95 3.95
C VAL A 17 -5.81 8.03 5.00
N VAL A 18 -6.51 9.17 5.06
CA VAL A 18 -7.62 9.38 6.00
C VAL A 18 -8.80 8.50 5.61
N GLY A 19 -9.16 8.44 4.33
CA GLY A 19 -10.29 7.66 3.84
C GLY A 19 -10.13 6.17 4.14
N VAL A 20 -8.97 5.59 3.86
CA VAL A 20 -8.68 4.17 4.14
C VAL A 20 -8.66 3.87 5.64
N SER A 21 -8.02 4.73 6.44
CA SER A 21 -8.03 4.58 7.91
C SER A 21 -9.44 4.69 8.50
N TRP A 22 -10.23 5.64 8.00
CA TRP A 22 -11.59 5.85 8.47
C TRP A 22 -12.53 4.70 8.06
N LEU A 23 -12.45 4.24 6.81
CA LEU A 23 -13.18 3.07 6.34
C LEU A 23 -12.84 1.82 7.16
N TYR A 24 -11.56 1.59 7.45
CA TYR A 24 -11.14 0.48 8.30
C TYR A 24 -11.73 0.61 9.72
N ALA A 25 -11.69 1.80 10.32
CA ALA A 25 -12.26 2.05 11.64
C ALA A 25 -13.79 1.86 11.66
N LEU A 26 -14.49 2.27 10.61
CA LEU A 26 -15.93 2.03 10.45
C LEU A 26 -16.23 0.52 10.33
N ALA A 27 -15.42 -0.19 9.56
CA ALA A 27 -15.58 -1.62 9.32
C ALA A 27 -15.31 -2.47 10.59
N CYS A 28 -14.29 -2.12 11.38
CA CYS A 28 -13.98 -2.78 12.66
C CYS A 28 -14.84 -2.29 13.85
N GLY A 29 -15.50 -1.13 13.71
CA GLY A 29 -16.31 -0.49 14.75
C GLY A 29 -17.82 -0.67 14.49
N PRO A 30 -18.52 0.38 14.02
CA PRO A 30 -19.98 0.39 13.86
C PRO A 30 -20.50 -0.67 12.87
N TRP A 31 -19.80 -0.92 11.76
CA TRP A 31 -20.22 -1.89 10.74
C TRP A 31 -19.77 -3.31 11.04
N ARG A 32 -19.03 -3.53 12.13
CA ARG A 32 -18.53 -4.86 12.52
C ARG A 32 -19.63 -5.91 12.58
N ARG A 33 -20.79 -5.55 13.14
CA ARG A 33 -21.93 -6.48 13.29
C ARG A 33 -22.47 -6.98 11.95
N GLN A 34 -22.30 -6.22 10.87
CA GLN A 34 -22.76 -6.60 9.53
C GLN A 34 -21.66 -7.28 8.72
N LEU A 35 -20.42 -6.78 8.82
CA LEU A 35 -19.30 -7.24 8.00
C LEU A 35 -18.56 -8.45 8.59
N ALA A 36 -18.51 -8.56 9.92
CA ALA A 36 -17.83 -9.62 10.65
C ALA A 36 -18.60 -9.96 11.93
N PRO A 37 -19.75 -10.67 11.81
CA PRO A 37 -20.58 -11.03 12.96
C PRO A 37 -19.83 -11.87 14.01
N ASP A 38 -18.84 -12.65 13.57
CA ASP A 38 -18.00 -13.48 14.44
C ASP A 38 -16.95 -12.68 15.23
N LEU A 39 -16.66 -11.44 14.81
CA LEU A 39 -15.74 -10.55 15.50
C LEU A 39 -16.40 -9.94 16.74
N LYS A 40 -16.26 -10.61 17.88
CA LYS A 40 -16.95 -10.25 19.13
C LYS A 40 -16.44 -8.95 19.76
N SER A 41 -15.14 -8.67 19.65
CA SER A 41 -14.47 -7.48 20.22
C SER A 41 -13.70 -6.71 19.16
N TYR A 42 -13.27 -5.49 19.47
CA TYR A 42 -12.46 -4.71 18.55
C TYR A 42 -11.05 -5.34 18.41
N PRO A 43 -10.58 -5.62 17.19
CA PRO A 43 -9.28 -6.25 16.97
C PRO A 43 -8.16 -5.21 17.15
N LEU A 44 -7.76 -4.94 18.39
CA LEU A 44 -6.77 -3.91 18.72
C LEU A 44 -5.46 -4.10 17.95
N TRP A 45 -4.85 -5.27 18.02
CA TRP A 45 -3.56 -5.53 17.38
C TRP A 45 -3.60 -5.51 15.84
N PRO A 46 -4.56 -6.17 15.17
CA PRO A 46 -4.73 -6.00 13.72
C PRO A 46 -4.93 -4.53 13.33
N SER A 47 -5.72 -3.79 14.10
CA SER A 47 -5.95 -2.37 13.84
C SER A 47 -4.68 -1.52 14.00
N VAL A 48 -3.85 -1.79 15.02
CA VAL A 48 -2.56 -1.12 15.18
C VAL A 48 -1.65 -1.40 13.99
N ARG A 49 -1.55 -2.65 13.52
CA ARG A 49 -0.75 -3.01 12.33
C ARG A 49 -1.24 -2.29 11.09
N PHE A 50 -2.55 -2.27 10.86
CA PHE A 50 -3.15 -1.60 9.72
C PHE A 50 -2.81 -0.10 9.70
N HIS A 51 -3.08 0.60 10.81
CA HIS A 51 -2.81 2.04 10.89
C HIS A 51 -1.32 2.36 10.89
N LEU A 52 -0.48 1.48 11.44
CA LEU A 52 0.98 1.61 11.34
C LEU A 52 1.43 1.46 9.89
N GLY A 53 0.88 0.51 9.14
CA GLY A 53 1.16 0.37 7.70
C GLY A 53 0.76 1.64 6.95
N VAL A 54 -0.45 2.16 7.16
CA VAL A 54 -0.91 3.42 6.55
C VAL A 54 -0.01 4.61 6.93
N LEU A 55 0.44 4.68 8.18
CA LEU A 55 1.38 5.69 8.63
C LEU A 55 2.73 5.58 7.91
N VAL A 56 3.28 4.37 7.76
CA VAL A 56 4.53 4.15 7.01
C VAL A 56 4.34 4.53 5.54
N ALA A 57 3.19 4.23 4.93
CA ALA A 57 2.87 4.66 3.56
C ALA A 57 2.94 6.19 3.42
N TYR A 58 2.32 6.90 4.37
CA TYR A 58 2.35 8.36 4.41
C TYR A 58 3.76 8.91 4.65
N LEU A 59 4.56 8.27 5.50
CA LEU A 59 5.95 8.67 5.70
C LEU A 59 6.82 8.40 4.46
N ALA A 60 6.55 7.33 3.72
CA ALA A 60 7.31 7.02 2.51
C ALA A 60 7.05 8.04 1.40
N VAL A 61 5.79 8.44 1.19
CA VAL A 61 5.38 9.28 0.03
C VAL A 61 5.14 10.75 0.40
N GLY A 62 4.67 11.04 1.60
CA GLY A 62 4.34 12.40 2.06
C GLY A 62 5.48 13.14 2.75
N SER A 63 6.55 12.43 3.12
CA SER A 63 7.70 13.06 3.76
C SER A 63 8.71 13.60 2.74
N PRO A 64 9.70 14.40 3.18
CA PRO A 64 10.79 14.85 2.31
C PRO A 64 11.61 13.73 1.65
N LEU A 65 11.40 12.48 2.05
CA LEU A 65 11.99 11.30 1.40
C LEU A 65 11.63 11.23 -0.08
N ASP A 66 10.40 11.59 -0.45
CA ASP A 66 9.90 11.59 -1.83
C ASP A 66 10.69 12.57 -2.70
N GLN A 67 10.86 13.82 -2.24
CA GLN A 67 11.66 14.82 -2.97
C GLN A 67 13.15 14.47 -3.03
N LEU A 68 13.69 13.86 -1.97
CA LEU A 68 15.06 13.37 -1.97
C LEU A 68 15.22 12.22 -2.97
N GLY A 69 14.21 11.38 -3.11
CA GLY A 69 14.15 10.28 -4.07
C GLY A 69 14.04 10.75 -5.52
N GLU A 70 13.06 11.62 -5.81
CA GLU A 70 12.79 12.12 -7.15
C GLU A 70 13.93 13.00 -7.69
N GLY A 71 14.53 13.85 -6.84
CA GLY A 71 15.37 14.94 -7.31
C GLY A 71 16.88 14.74 -7.19
N PHE A 72 17.36 13.83 -6.33
CA PHE A 72 18.77 13.83 -5.92
C PHE A 72 19.39 12.46 -5.66
N LEU A 73 18.70 11.58 -4.93
CA LEU A 73 19.29 10.37 -4.37
C LEU A 73 18.47 9.15 -4.78
N PHE A 74 19.01 8.39 -5.73
CA PHE A 74 18.49 7.06 -6.09
C PHE A 74 18.30 6.15 -4.86
N THR A 75 19.21 6.22 -3.89
CA THR A 75 19.10 5.48 -2.63
C THR A 75 17.85 5.85 -1.83
N ALA A 76 17.49 7.14 -1.77
CA ALA A 76 16.29 7.58 -1.05
C ALA A 76 15.02 7.05 -1.75
N HIS A 77 14.99 7.11 -3.07
CA HIS A 77 13.92 6.56 -3.90
C HIS A 77 13.77 5.03 -3.71
N MET A 78 14.88 4.28 -3.68
CA MET A 78 14.84 2.84 -3.42
C MET A 78 14.40 2.51 -1.99
N VAL A 79 14.83 3.30 -1.00
CA VAL A 79 14.35 3.14 0.39
C VAL A 79 12.84 3.36 0.48
N GLN A 80 12.30 4.35 -0.23
CA GLN A 80 10.85 4.57 -0.34
C GLN A 80 10.14 3.34 -0.91
N HIS A 81 10.62 2.77 -2.02
CA HIS A 81 10.05 1.52 -2.54
C HIS A 81 10.16 0.35 -1.56
N MET A 82 11.28 0.19 -0.86
CA MET A 82 11.42 -0.88 0.14
C MET A 82 10.45 -0.71 1.32
N LEU A 83 10.20 0.52 1.77
CA LEU A 83 9.21 0.80 2.81
C LEU A 83 7.79 0.47 2.33
N LEU A 84 7.45 0.73 1.07
CA LEU A 84 6.14 0.39 0.51
C LEU A 84 5.98 -1.14 0.38
N ILE A 85 6.94 -1.81 -0.27
CA ILE A 85 6.89 -3.26 -0.56
C ILE A 85 6.97 -4.10 0.72
N TYR A 86 7.97 -3.86 1.57
CA TYR A 86 8.35 -4.81 2.62
C TYR A 86 7.83 -4.44 4.00
N VAL A 87 7.38 -3.20 4.21
CA VAL A 87 6.87 -2.75 5.51
C VAL A 87 5.39 -2.44 5.41
N THR A 88 5.01 -1.58 4.49
CA THR A 88 3.65 -1.07 4.37
C THR A 88 2.67 -2.15 3.96
N ALA A 89 2.90 -2.83 2.82
CA ALA A 89 1.97 -3.84 2.31
C ALA A 89 1.77 -5.00 3.31
N PRO A 90 2.82 -5.59 3.93
CA PRO A 90 2.64 -6.66 4.91
C PRO A 90 1.92 -6.19 6.19
N LEU A 91 2.18 -4.97 6.68
CA LEU A 91 1.49 -4.41 7.84
C LEU A 91 -0.01 -4.21 7.58
N ILE A 92 -0.37 -3.71 6.39
CA ILE A 92 -1.76 -3.54 6.00
C ILE A 92 -2.45 -4.89 5.87
N VAL A 93 -1.86 -5.84 5.14
CA VAL A 93 -2.45 -7.17 4.93
C VAL A 93 -2.61 -7.92 6.25
N SER A 94 -1.58 -7.93 7.12
CA SER A 94 -1.65 -8.55 8.45
C SER A 94 -2.50 -7.79 9.46
N GLY A 95 -2.89 -6.56 9.12
CA GLY A 95 -3.80 -5.72 9.89
C GLY A 95 -5.27 -6.00 9.60
N ILE A 96 -5.60 -6.71 8.52
CA ILE A 96 -6.99 -7.07 8.18
C ILE A 96 -7.40 -8.33 8.98
N PRO A 97 -8.44 -8.26 9.82
CA PRO A 97 -8.93 -9.43 10.55
C PRO A 97 -9.47 -10.52 9.60
N PRO A 98 -9.09 -11.79 9.76
CA PRO A 98 -9.63 -12.90 8.97
C PRO A 98 -11.16 -12.99 9.03
N GLU A 99 -11.75 -12.67 10.18
CA GLU A 99 -13.20 -12.68 10.39
C GLU A 99 -13.96 -11.67 9.52
N MET A 100 -13.26 -10.69 8.94
CA MET A 100 -13.81 -9.76 7.95
C MET A 100 -13.54 -10.22 6.51
N LEU A 101 -12.36 -10.81 6.27
CA LEU A 101 -11.93 -11.19 4.93
C LEU A 101 -12.58 -12.50 4.47
N ASP A 102 -12.66 -13.50 5.34
CA ASP A 102 -13.15 -14.83 5.01
C ASP A 102 -14.62 -14.81 4.56
N PRO A 103 -15.58 -14.18 5.29
CA PRO A 103 -16.97 -14.10 4.82
C PRO A 103 -17.12 -13.33 3.51
N PHE A 104 -16.30 -12.28 3.31
CA PHE A 104 -16.30 -11.47 2.08
C PHE A 104 -15.86 -12.28 0.86
N LEU A 105 -14.85 -13.14 1.03
CA LEU A 105 -14.32 -14.02 0.00
C LEU A 105 -15.22 -15.22 -0.25
N GLU A 106 -15.77 -15.84 0.79
CA GLU A 106 -16.72 -16.95 0.68
C GLU A 106 -17.98 -16.55 -0.09
N ALA A 107 -18.48 -15.33 0.12
CA ALA A 107 -19.60 -14.77 -0.65
C ALA A 107 -19.29 -14.55 -2.14
N ARG A 108 -18.02 -14.60 -2.57
CA ARG A 108 -17.58 -14.29 -3.94
C ARG A 108 -16.63 -15.37 -4.50
N PRO A 109 -17.15 -16.57 -4.85
CA PRO A 109 -16.32 -17.70 -5.23
C PRO A 109 -15.47 -17.47 -6.49
N ARG A 110 -15.94 -16.64 -7.43
CA ARG A 110 -15.16 -16.26 -8.62
C ARG A 110 -13.95 -15.41 -8.25
N LEU A 111 -14.15 -14.40 -7.40
CA LEU A 111 -13.07 -13.53 -6.91
C LEU A 111 -12.05 -14.35 -6.13
N THR A 112 -12.50 -15.22 -5.23
CA THR A 112 -11.64 -16.08 -4.41
C THR A 112 -10.81 -17.03 -5.25
N ARG A 113 -11.36 -17.57 -6.35
CA ARG A 113 -10.59 -18.40 -7.28
C ARG A 113 -9.47 -17.61 -7.97
N VAL A 114 -9.78 -16.39 -8.43
CA VAL A 114 -8.78 -15.51 -9.06
C VAL A 114 -7.69 -15.14 -8.05
N LEU A 115 -8.08 -14.68 -6.86
CA LEU A 115 -7.13 -14.32 -5.81
C LEU A 115 -6.26 -15.50 -5.42
N ARG A 116 -6.81 -16.71 -5.29
CA ARG A 116 -6.03 -17.93 -4.97
C ARG A 116 -4.93 -18.20 -6.00
N VAL A 117 -5.17 -17.93 -7.27
CA VAL A 117 -4.14 -18.05 -8.32
C VAL A 117 -3.12 -16.92 -8.18
N LEU A 118 -3.57 -15.67 -8.03
CA LEU A 118 -2.68 -14.50 -7.95
C LEU A 118 -1.77 -14.52 -6.73
N VAL A 119 -2.27 -14.97 -5.56
CA VAL A 119 -1.49 -15.05 -4.31
C VAL A 119 -0.70 -16.34 -4.18
N HIS A 120 -0.83 -17.28 -5.13
CA HIS A 120 -0.02 -18.50 -5.11
C HIS A 120 1.47 -18.12 -5.25
N PRO A 121 2.38 -18.65 -4.41
CA PRO A 121 3.76 -18.17 -4.32
C PRO A 121 4.50 -18.06 -5.67
N LEU A 122 4.25 -19.02 -6.58
CA LEU A 122 4.82 -18.99 -7.93
C LEU A 122 4.31 -17.81 -8.76
N PHE A 123 2.99 -17.58 -8.80
CA PHE A 123 2.40 -16.51 -9.60
C PHE A 123 2.65 -15.14 -8.97
N ALA A 124 2.52 -15.02 -7.64
CA ALA A 124 2.85 -13.81 -6.91
C ALA A 124 4.33 -13.43 -7.12
N GLY A 125 5.23 -14.41 -6.99
CA GLY A 125 6.65 -14.21 -7.25
C GLY A 125 6.95 -13.81 -8.69
N LEU A 126 6.30 -14.43 -9.68
CA LEU A 126 6.45 -14.05 -11.08
C LEU A 126 5.94 -12.62 -11.35
N ILE A 127 4.75 -12.28 -10.86
CA ILE A 127 4.17 -10.93 -11.03
C ILE A 127 5.09 -9.90 -10.38
N PHE A 128 5.55 -10.15 -9.16
CA PHE A 128 6.49 -9.26 -8.47
C PHE A 128 7.78 -9.08 -9.26
N ASN A 129 8.42 -10.15 -9.72
CA ASN A 129 9.66 -10.08 -10.48
C ASN A 129 9.49 -9.36 -11.82
N LEU A 130 8.37 -9.58 -12.51
CA LEU A 130 8.06 -8.91 -13.77
C LEU A 130 7.83 -7.41 -13.53
N SER A 131 6.99 -7.05 -12.56
CA SER A 131 6.77 -5.65 -12.19
C SER A 131 8.08 -4.97 -11.82
N PHE A 132 8.89 -5.61 -10.96
CA PHE A 132 10.18 -5.09 -10.55
C PHE A 132 11.12 -4.90 -11.74
N SER A 133 11.26 -5.91 -12.59
CA SER A 133 12.16 -5.88 -13.76
C SER A 133 11.77 -4.79 -14.77
N VAL A 134 10.47 -4.58 -14.99
CA VAL A 134 9.95 -3.55 -15.91
C VAL A 134 10.38 -2.15 -15.48
N TRP A 135 10.27 -1.83 -14.18
CA TRP A 135 10.65 -0.52 -13.66
C TRP A 135 12.16 -0.31 -13.56
N HIS A 136 12.95 -1.39 -13.61
CA HIS A 136 14.42 -1.30 -13.71
C HIS A 136 14.92 -1.11 -15.15
N PHE A 137 14.02 -1.06 -16.14
CA PHE A 137 14.38 -0.74 -17.51
C PHE A 137 14.65 0.77 -17.62
N PRO A 138 15.85 1.21 -18.10
CA PRO A 138 16.27 2.61 -18.02
C PRO A 138 15.29 3.60 -18.67
N GLU A 139 14.65 3.22 -19.78
CA GLU A 139 13.72 4.07 -20.51
C GLU A 139 12.42 4.34 -19.72
N LEU A 140 11.92 3.33 -19.01
CA LEU A 140 10.72 3.45 -18.18
C LEU A 140 11.01 4.20 -16.89
N TYR A 141 12.19 3.97 -16.31
CA TYR A 141 12.66 4.71 -15.15
C TYR A 141 12.79 6.22 -15.46
N GLU A 142 13.47 6.57 -16.57
CA GLU A 142 13.56 7.96 -17.04
C GLU A 142 12.19 8.57 -17.33
N LEU A 143 11.26 7.77 -17.87
CA LEU A 143 9.89 8.22 -18.11
C LEU A 143 9.15 8.52 -16.80
N ALA A 144 9.34 7.69 -15.77
CA ALA A 144 8.76 7.91 -14.45
C ALA A 144 9.29 9.21 -13.83
N LEU A 145 10.61 9.46 -13.88
CA LEU A 145 11.21 10.70 -13.38
C LEU A 145 10.70 11.97 -14.09
N ARG A 146 10.31 11.87 -15.36
CA ARG A 146 9.85 13.02 -16.16
C ARG A 146 8.33 13.22 -16.10
N ASN A 147 7.57 12.17 -15.80
CA ASN A 147 6.12 12.19 -15.82
C ASN A 147 5.53 11.71 -14.50
N ARG A 148 4.95 12.66 -13.75
CA ARG A 148 4.31 12.43 -12.46
C ARG A 148 3.26 11.31 -12.47
N THR A 149 2.49 11.16 -13.54
CA THR A 149 1.49 10.09 -13.64
C THR A 149 2.14 8.72 -13.74
N VAL A 150 3.23 8.60 -14.53
CA VAL A 150 3.97 7.35 -14.67
C VAL A 150 4.65 6.99 -13.34
N HIS A 151 5.20 7.99 -12.64
CA HIS A 151 5.77 7.80 -11.32
C HIS A 151 4.76 7.32 -10.27
N ILE A 152 3.54 7.87 -10.30
CA ILE A 152 2.46 7.36 -9.43
C ILE A 152 2.17 5.90 -9.76
N ILE A 153 2.06 5.53 -11.05
CA ILE A 153 1.81 4.15 -11.46
C ILE A 153 2.93 3.21 -10.99
N GLU A 154 4.19 3.64 -11.09
CA GLU A 154 5.34 2.91 -10.57
C GLU A 154 5.19 2.62 -9.07
N HIS A 155 4.86 3.63 -8.27
CA HIS A 155 4.58 3.46 -6.84
C HIS A 155 3.44 2.48 -6.57
N TRP A 156 2.35 2.52 -7.35
CA TRP A 156 1.23 1.59 -7.21
C TRP A 156 1.57 0.14 -7.59
N MET A 157 2.45 -0.06 -8.58
CA MET A 157 2.89 -1.40 -8.98
C MET A 157 3.88 -2.03 -7.99
N MET A 158 4.55 -1.18 -7.21
CA MET A 158 5.49 -1.55 -6.15
C MET A 158 4.83 -1.56 -4.76
N PHE A 159 3.50 -1.51 -4.68
CA PHE A 159 2.73 -1.64 -3.43
C PHE A 159 1.98 -2.97 -3.41
#